data_AF-A0AAC9LFW5-F1
#
_entry.id   AF-A0AAC9LFW5-F1
#
_cell.length_a   1.000
_cell.length_b   1.000
_cell.length_c   1.000
_cell.angle_alpha   90.00
_cell.angle_beta   90.00
_cell.angle_gamma   90.00
#
_symmetry.space_group_name_H-M   'P 1'
#
loop_
_entity.id
_entity.type
_entity.pdbx_description
1 polymer ?
#
loop_
_entity_poly.entity_id
_entity_poly.type
_entity_poly.pdbx_seq_one_letter_code
_entity_poly.pdbx_strand_id
1 'polypeptide(L)'
;MVDDEVVEGVMEAIEDDYLDLTVIMYLARDQTADDHELLRVAAVIAEERVRDGKIVPGDLAKNGFVPWKVSSAESAGRILAEADAWADAGKEVYFGTIAWFDLPERLDGNDE
;
A
#
# COMPACT_ATOMS: atom_id res chain seq x y z
N MET A 1 10.55 -1.03 14.16
CA MET A 1 9.73 -2.26 14.20
C MET A 1 8.32 -1.78 14.03
N VAL A 2 7.68 -2.17 12.93
CA VAL A 2 6.26 -1.84 12.70
C VAL A 2 5.45 -2.53 13.80
N ASP A 3 4.43 -1.86 14.31
CA ASP A 3 3.53 -2.42 15.32
C ASP A 3 2.70 -3.56 14.73
N ASP A 4 2.64 -4.70 15.42
CA ASP A 4 1.89 -5.89 14.97
C ASP A 4 0.38 -5.57 14.83
N GLU A 5 -0.16 -4.67 15.65
CA GLU A 5 -1.57 -4.23 15.57
C GLU A 5 -1.85 -3.50 14.25
N VAL A 6 -0.90 -2.70 13.77
CA VAL A 6 -1.02 -2.00 12.50
C VAL A 6 -0.97 -2.99 11.34
N VAL A 7 -0.09 -3.99 11.42
CA VAL A 7 0.00 -5.03 10.38
C VAL A 7 -1.29 -5.86 10.32
N GLU A 8 -1.84 -6.25 11.47
CA GLU A 8 -3.12 -6.96 11.55
C GLU A 8 -4.25 -6.12 10.95
N GLY A 9 -4.36 -4.85 11.34
CA GLY A 9 -5.37 -3.94 10.79
C GLY A 9 -5.24 -3.71 9.28
N VAL A 10 -4.02 -3.72 8.72
CA VAL A 10 -3.81 -3.64 7.26
C VAL A 10 -4.36 -4.88 6.56
N MET A 11 -4.12 -6.06 7.13
CA MET A 11 -4.60 -7.31 6.56
C MET A 11 -6.13 -7.45 6.68
N GLU A 12 -6.72 -7.03 7.81
CA GLU A 12 -8.18 -6.98 7.95
C GLU A 12 -8.82 -6.02 6.94
N ALA A 13 -8.23 -4.82 6.75
CA ALA A 13 -8.79 -3.83 5.83
C ALA A 13 -8.83 -4.31 4.37
N ILE A 14 -7.77 -5.01 3.92
CA ILE A 14 -7.69 -5.51 2.53
C ILE A 14 -8.60 -6.74 2.30
N GLU A 15 -8.97 -7.47 3.36
CA GLU A 15 -9.97 -8.54 3.31
C GLU A 15 -11.39 -8.01 3.03
N ASP A 16 -11.67 -6.74 3.34
CA ASP A 16 -12.97 -6.11 3.09
C ASP A 16 -13.05 -5.37 1.74
N ASP A 17 -12.00 -4.63 1.35
CA ASP A 17 -11.98 -3.82 0.11
C ASP A 17 -10.54 -3.64 -0.43
N TYR A 18 -10.40 -2.91 -1.54
CA TYR A 18 -9.09 -2.45 -2.00
C TYR A 18 -8.46 -1.51 -0.99
N LEU A 19 -7.15 -1.65 -0.81
CA LEU A 19 -6.35 -0.84 0.10
C LEU A 19 -5.56 0.22 -0.69
N ASP A 20 -5.29 1.37 -0.09
CA ASP A 20 -4.28 2.31 -0.56
C ASP A 20 -3.47 2.87 0.62
N LEU A 21 -2.38 3.59 0.33
CA LEU A 21 -1.48 4.09 1.38
C LEU A 21 -2.18 4.99 2.41
N THR A 22 -3.26 5.69 2.06
CA THR A 22 -3.97 6.54 3.04
C THR A 22 -4.66 5.72 4.14
N VAL A 23 -5.12 4.50 3.83
CA VAL A 23 -5.68 3.58 4.84
C VAL A 23 -4.57 3.10 5.76
N ILE A 24 -3.41 2.74 5.22
CA ILE A 24 -2.25 2.34 6.03
C ILE A 24 -1.77 3.51 6.91
N MET A 25 -1.75 4.74 6.37
CA MET A 25 -1.47 5.95 7.14
C MET A 25 -2.47 6.12 8.29
N TYR A 26 -3.77 5.94 8.03
CA TYR A 26 -4.80 6.01 9.06
C TYR A 26 -4.57 5.00 10.19
N LEU A 27 -4.19 3.76 9.86
CA LEU A 27 -3.89 2.72 10.84
C LEU A 27 -2.61 3.02 11.63
N ALA A 28 -1.63 3.64 10.99
CA ALA A 28 -0.35 4.02 11.60
C ALA A 28 -0.35 5.40 12.28
N ARG A 29 -1.48 6.13 12.31
CA ARG A 29 -1.55 7.56 12.69
C ARG A 29 -1.03 7.89 14.09
N ASP A 30 -0.99 6.91 14.99
CA ASP A 30 -0.51 7.10 16.36
C ASP A 30 1.03 6.99 16.46
N GLN A 31 1.72 6.62 15.38
CA GLN A 31 3.18 6.55 15.32
C GLN A 31 3.84 7.93 15.17
N THR A 32 3.20 8.87 14.49
CA THR A 32 3.70 10.24 14.30
C THR A 32 2.56 11.21 13.96
N ALA A 33 2.74 12.49 14.32
CA ALA A 33 1.79 13.56 13.99
C ALA A 33 2.12 14.26 12.65
N ASP A 34 3.21 13.87 11.97
CA ASP A 34 3.61 14.44 10.68
C ASP A 34 3.12 13.54 9.54
N ASP A 35 2.24 14.06 8.68
CA ASP A 35 1.64 13.31 7.58
C ASP A 35 2.67 12.81 6.55
N HIS A 36 3.80 13.51 6.37
CA HIS A 36 4.86 13.11 5.43
C HIS A 36 5.75 12.02 6.02
N GLU A 37 6.00 12.05 7.33
CA GLU A 37 6.61 10.92 8.05
C GLU A 37 5.68 9.71 8.06
N LEU A 38 4.39 9.93 8.28
CA LEU A 38 3.37 8.89 8.27
C LEU A 38 3.25 8.22 6.90
N LEU A 39 3.36 8.97 5.80
CA LEU A 39 3.44 8.42 4.45
C LEU A 39 4.63 7.47 4.28
N ARG A 40 5.81 7.85 4.80
CA ARG A 40 7.01 6.99 4.73
C ARG A 40 6.82 5.71 5.55
N VAL A 41 6.24 5.81 6.74
CA VAL A 41 5.88 4.64 7.56
C VAL A 41 4.93 3.72 6.79
N ALA A 42 3.85 4.27 6.23
CA ALA A 42 2.89 3.50 5.45
C ALA A 42 3.53 2.81 4.24
N ALA A 43 4.45 3.50 3.54
CA ALA A 43 5.18 2.95 2.41
C ALA A 43 6.11 1.78 2.81
N VAL A 44 6.78 1.86 3.97
CA VAL A 44 7.59 0.75 4.51
C VAL A 44 6.71 -0.46 4.83
N ILE A 45 5.55 -0.24 5.47
CA ILE A 45 4.62 -1.33 5.77
C ILE A 45 4.15 -2.01 4.48
N ALA A 46 3.71 -1.22 3.49
CA ALA A 46 3.29 -1.73 2.20
C ALA A 46 4.42 -2.48 1.48
N GLU A 47 5.64 -1.93 1.48
CA GLU A 47 6.82 -2.53 0.86
C GLU A 47 7.08 -3.94 1.41
N GLU A 48 7.13 -4.08 2.75
CA GLU A 48 7.35 -5.38 3.37
C GLU A 48 6.25 -6.38 2.96
N ARG A 49 4.98 -5.97 3.03
CA ARG A 49 3.84 -6.85 2.66
C ARG A 49 3.86 -7.24 1.18
N VAL A 50 4.27 -6.34 0.28
CA VAL A 50 4.44 -6.64 -1.15
C VAL A 50 5.58 -7.63 -1.36
N ARG A 51 6.72 -7.44 -0.68
CA ARG A 51 7.87 -8.35 -0.78
C ARG A 51 7.57 -9.74 -0.23
N ASP A 52 6.78 -9.81 0.83
CA ASP A 52 6.29 -11.05 1.44
C ASP A 52 5.18 -11.73 0.61
N GLY A 53 4.73 -11.09 -0.47
CA GLY A 53 3.65 -11.59 -1.32
C GLY A 53 2.29 -11.64 -0.61
N LYS A 54 2.08 -10.81 0.40
CA LYS A 54 0.83 -10.72 1.17
C LYS A 54 -0.20 -9.82 0.51
N ILE A 55 0.27 -8.79 -0.19
CA ILE A 55 -0.56 -7.87 -0.96
C ILE A 55 0.10 -7.64 -2.32
N VAL A 56 -0.72 -7.35 -3.34
CA VAL A 56 -0.25 -7.06 -4.70
C VAL A 56 -0.54 -5.59 -5.01
N PRO A 57 0.45 -4.81 -5.47
CA PRO A 57 0.25 -3.42 -5.83
C PRO A 57 -0.20 -3.28 -7.29
N GLY A 58 -1.00 -2.25 -7.55
CA GLY A 58 -1.63 -2.04 -8.83
C GLY A 58 -2.34 -0.71 -8.95
N ASP A 59 -3.08 -0.57 -10.04
CA ASP A 59 -3.94 0.58 -10.32
C ASP A 59 -5.41 0.14 -10.20
N LEU A 60 -6.24 0.96 -9.56
CA LEU A 60 -7.68 0.74 -9.56
C LEU A 60 -8.31 1.40 -10.79
N ALA A 61 -8.82 0.58 -11.70
CA ALA A 61 -9.50 1.02 -12.92
C ALA A 61 -11.02 0.85 -12.80
N LYS A 62 -11.75 1.36 -13.80
CA LYS A 62 -13.22 1.24 -13.86
C LYS A 62 -13.71 -0.21 -13.76
N ASN A 63 -12.92 -1.17 -14.22
CA ASN A 63 -13.26 -2.59 -14.27
C ASN A 63 -12.63 -3.38 -13.11
N GLY A 64 -12.18 -2.70 -12.05
CA GLY A 64 -11.53 -3.31 -10.90
C GLY A 64 -10.01 -3.12 -10.89
N PHE A 65 -9.37 -3.86 -10.01
CA PHE A 65 -7.94 -3.78 -9.75
C PHE A 65 -7.10 -4.37 -10.88
N VAL A 66 -6.03 -3.67 -11.25
CA VAL A 66 -5.07 -4.09 -12.28
C VAL A 66 -3.67 -4.16 -11.67
N PRO A 67 -3.14 -5.36 -11.43
CA PRO A 67 -1.79 -5.54 -10.90
C PRO A 67 -0.73 -4.90 -11.81
N TRP A 68 0.30 -4.29 -11.21
CA TRP A 68 1.45 -3.83 -11.96
C TRP A 68 2.22 -5.03 -12.54
N LYS A 69 2.62 -4.94 -13.83
CA LYS A 69 3.34 -6.01 -14.55
C LYS A 69 4.85 -5.96 -14.31
N VAL A 70 5.26 -5.93 -13.04
CA VAL A 70 6.66 -5.92 -12.60
C VAL A 70 6.83 -6.85 -11.41
N SER A 71 8.07 -7.17 -11.03
CA SER A 71 8.31 -8.03 -9.87
C SER A 71 7.89 -7.37 -8.55
N SER A 72 7.63 -8.18 -7.51
CA SER A 72 7.33 -7.66 -6.17
C SER A 72 8.42 -6.74 -5.63
N ALA A 73 9.69 -7.06 -5.90
CA ALA A 73 10.83 -6.23 -5.52
C ALA A 73 10.86 -4.87 -6.24
N GLU A 74 10.55 -4.85 -7.54
CA GLU A 74 10.45 -3.61 -8.32
C GLU A 74 9.27 -2.76 -7.87
N SER A 75 8.10 -3.38 -7.64
CA SER A 75 6.93 -2.67 -7.11
C SER A 75 7.20 -2.07 -5.74
N ALA A 76 7.81 -2.84 -4.83
CA ALA A 76 8.22 -2.37 -3.52
C ALA A 76 9.18 -1.16 -3.59
N GLY A 77 10.19 -1.24 -4.46
CA GLY A 77 11.11 -0.13 -4.70
C GLY A 77 10.41 1.11 -5.27
N ARG A 78 9.44 0.92 -6.18
CA ARG A 78 8.63 2.00 -6.74
C ARG A 78 7.81 2.70 -5.66
N ILE A 79 7.12 1.95 -4.79
CA ILE A 79 6.30 2.51 -3.70
C ILE A 79 7.14 3.39 -2.78
N LEU A 80 8.29 2.90 -2.32
CA LEU A 80 9.20 3.67 -1.46
C LEU A 80 9.68 4.95 -2.16
N ALA A 81 10.17 4.83 -3.40
CA ALA A 81 10.70 5.97 -4.13
C ALA A 81 9.63 7.04 -4.39
N GLU A 82 8.40 6.64 -4.73
CA GLU A 82 7.29 7.58 -4.94
C GLU A 82 6.82 8.21 -3.63
N ALA A 83 6.71 7.45 -2.55
CA ALA A 83 6.35 7.97 -1.23
C ALA A 83 7.37 8.99 -0.71
N ASP A 84 8.68 8.68 -0.82
CA ASP A 84 9.75 9.61 -0.45
C ASP A 84 9.69 10.89 -1.29
N ALA A 85 9.56 10.77 -2.61
CA ALA A 85 9.45 11.92 -3.49
C ALA A 85 8.21 12.78 -3.21
N TRP A 86 7.09 12.15 -2.81
CA TRP A 86 5.86 12.86 -2.45
C TRP A 86 6.01 13.61 -1.12
N ALA A 87 6.58 12.96 -0.12
CA ALA A 87 6.88 13.51 1.19
C ALA A 87 7.89 14.65 1.12
N ASP A 88 8.99 14.48 0.38
CA ASP A 88 10.03 15.51 0.19
C ASP A 88 9.47 16.76 -0.52
N ALA A 89 8.50 16.57 -1.42
CA ALA A 89 7.83 17.66 -2.12
C ALA A 89 6.75 18.35 -1.28
N GLY A 90 6.46 17.88 -0.07
CA GLY A 90 5.41 18.43 0.80
C GLY A 90 4.01 18.33 0.19
N LYS A 91 3.75 17.29 -0.60
CA LYS A 91 2.47 17.12 -1.30
C LYS A 91 1.45 16.42 -0.42
N GLU A 92 0.20 16.84 -0.55
CA GLU A 92 -0.95 16.14 0.05
C GLU A 92 -1.14 14.77 -0.61
N VAL A 93 -1.55 13.78 0.20
CA VAL A 93 -1.78 12.40 -0.25
C VAL A 93 -3.28 12.15 -0.29
N TYR A 94 -3.78 11.73 -1.45
CA TYR A 94 -5.17 11.31 -1.63
C TYR A 94 -5.26 9.81 -1.89
N PHE A 95 -6.48 9.26 -1.84
CA PHE A 95 -6.74 7.85 -2.14
C PHE A 95 -6.12 7.44 -3.47
N GLY A 96 -5.35 6.35 -3.45
CA GLY A 96 -4.76 5.77 -4.65
C GLY A 96 -3.63 6.58 -5.29
N THR A 97 -3.07 7.57 -4.59
CA THR A 97 -2.04 8.48 -5.15
C THR A 97 -0.79 7.76 -5.64
N ILE A 98 -0.34 6.73 -4.92
CA ILE A 98 0.90 5.99 -5.22
C ILE A 98 0.59 4.59 -5.73
N ALA A 99 -0.29 3.88 -5.04
CA ALA A 99 -0.72 2.54 -5.39
C ALA A 99 -2.08 2.23 -4.78
N TRP A 100 -2.79 1.34 -5.44
CA TRP A 100 -3.80 0.49 -4.81
C TRP A 100 -3.18 -0.87 -4.52
N PHE A 101 -3.79 -1.61 -3.60
CA PHE A 101 -3.40 -2.95 -3.24
C PHE A 101 -4.61 -3.87 -3.19
N ASP A 102 -4.40 -5.12 -3.56
CA ASP A 102 -5.38 -6.20 -3.40
C ASP A 102 -4.70 -7.49 -2.92
N LEU A 103 -5.51 -8.47 -2.51
CA LEU A 103 -5.07 -9.78 -2.10
C LEU A 103 -4.67 -10.64 -3.33
N PRO A 104 -3.54 -11.37 -3.28
CA PRO A 104 -3.12 -12.25 -4.37
C PRO A 104 -4.20 -13.26 -4.78
N GLU A 105 -4.92 -13.83 -3.82
CA GLU A 105 -5.97 -14.85 -4.04
C GLU A 105 -7.17 -14.34 -4.84
N ARG A 106 -7.45 -13.03 -4.84
CA ARG A 106 -8.51 -12.42 -5.66
C ARG A 106 -8.12 -12.28 -7.13
N LEU A 107 -6.82 -12.34 -7.42
CA LEU A 107 -6.28 -12.23 -8.78
C LEU A 107 -6.24 -13.59 -9.49
N ASP A 108 -6.02 -14.66 -8.72
CA ASP A 108 -5.97 -16.05 -9.21
C ASP A 108 -7.35 -16.60 -9.59
N GLY A 109 -8.45 -15.92 -9.23
CA GLY A 109 -9.83 -16.33 -9.51
C GLY A 109 -10.37 -15.92 -10.89
N ASN A 110 -9.54 -15.39 -11.80
CA ASN A 110 -9.98 -14.86 -13.11
C ASN A 110 -9.75 -15.83 -14.30
N ASP A 111 -9.54 -17.12 -14.01
CA ASP A 111 -9.37 -18.21 -15.00
C ASP A 111 -10.63 -19.13 -15.10
N GLU A 112 -11.84 -18.59 -14.95
CA GLU A 112 -13.11 -19.30 -15.27
C GLU A 112 -13.86 -18.70 -16.48
#